data_AF-A0A167X0F2-F1
#
_entry.id   AF-A0A167X0F2-F1
#
_cell.length_a   1.000
_cell.length_b   1.000
_cell.length_c   1.000
_cell.angle_alpha   90.00
_cell.angle_beta   90.00
_cell.angle_gamma   90.00
#
_symmetry.space_group_name_H-M   'P 1'
#
loop_
_entity.id
_entity.type
_entity.pdbx_description
1 polymer ?
#
loop_
_entity_poly.entity_id
_entity_poly.type
_entity_poly.pdbx_seq_one_letter_code
_entity_poly.pdbx_strand_id
1 'polypeptide(L)'
;MFLVYDGPDAGDVFKNFTDIPHLINTVKQRDYVGTTELPINGAANLGAGSNVFRVSVQRPDSSLFIRLHDMWNDWAESHKGKYGLLELGIQPVPKLLTDASNKYLGGNAMQMPDGPYIWIEFLLSASPFLSDDQLVELHESFKNMTEFIKPPKGLPLFVNDAAKDQEVLRTYGGFKKLQKIKKKYDPDGFFTKQTVGWSLEDAD
;
A
#
# COMPACT_ATOMS: atom_id res chain seq x y z
N MET A 1 14.15 4.34 -0.44
CA MET A 1 13.96 3.41 0.70
C MET A 1 14.41 4.12 1.97
N PHE A 2 13.56 4.15 3.00
CA PHE A 2 13.91 4.65 4.32
C PHE A 2 14.11 3.47 5.26
N LEU A 3 15.28 3.38 5.88
CA LEU A 3 15.61 2.36 6.87
C LEU A 3 15.96 3.07 8.17
N VAL A 4 15.36 2.64 9.27
CA VAL A 4 15.58 3.21 10.60
C VAL A 4 15.90 2.07 11.56
N TYR A 5 16.93 2.25 12.37
CA TYR A 5 17.32 1.36 13.45
C TYR A 5 17.22 2.12 14.76
N ASP A 6 16.48 1.57 15.72
CA ASP A 6 16.34 2.14 17.05
C ASP A 6 17.44 1.58 17.97
N GLY A 7 18.54 2.32 18.07
CA GLY A 7 19.66 1.98 18.93
C GLY A 7 20.89 2.86 18.66
N PRO A 8 21.89 2.80 19.54
CA PRO A 8 23.07 3.66 19.46
C PRO A 8 23.99 3.33 18.27
N ASP A 9 23.99 2.07 17.82
CA ASP A 9 24.76 1.57 16.68
C ASP A 9 23.98 0.48 15.95
N ALA A 10 23.84 0.65 14.64
CA ALA A 10 23.15 -0.28 13.75
C ALA A 10 24.02 -1.50 13.40
N GLY A 11 25.35 -1.44 13.58
CA GLY A 11 26.26 -2.51 13.18
C GLY A 11 26.01 -2.95 11.73
N ASP A 12 25.85 -4.25 11.53
CA ASP A 12 25.64 -4.86 10.20
C ASP A 12 24.16 -5.04 9.80
N VAL A 13 23.20 -4.50 10.55
CA VAL A 13 21.76 -4.73 10.27
C VAL A 13 21.35 -4.25 8.87
N PHE A 14 22.04 -3.26 8.31
CA PHE A 14 21.79 -2.74 6.97
C PHE A 14 22.73 -3.29 5.90
N LYS A 15 23.62 -4.23 6.25
CA LYS A 15 24.66 -4.73 5.34
C LYS A 15 24.07 -5.28 4.03
N ASN A 16 22.96 -6.01 4.13
CA ASN A 16 22.25 -6.55 2.97
C ASN A 16 21.75 -5.47 1.98
N PHE A 17 21.58 -4.22 2.43
CA PHE A 17 21.20 -3.10 1.58
C PHE A 17 22.40 -2.30 1.11
N THR A 18 23.39 -2.06 1.98
CA THR A 18 24.58 -1.27 1.65
C THR A 18 25.56 -2.02 0.75
N ASP A 19 25.52 -3.36 0.74
CA ASP A 19 26.29 -4.21 -0.16
C ASP A 19 25.74 -4.20 -1.60
N ILE A 20 24.49 -3.79 -1.80
CA ILE A 20 23.91 -3.62 -3.14
C ILE A 20 24.58 -2.40 -3.79
N PRO A 21 25.03 -2.49 -5.05
CA PRO A 21 25.56 -1.33 -5.77
C PRO A 21 24.58 -0.15 -5.70
N HIS A 22 25.06 0.98 -5.21
CA HIS A 22 24.26 2.18 -4.98
C HIS A 22 24.97 3.39 -5.55
N LEU A 23 24.19 4.39 -5.98
CA LEU A 23 24.72 5.65 -6.46
C LEU A 23 25.02 6.61 -5.30
N ILE A 24 24.21 6.57 -4.24
CA ILE A 24 24.28 7.47 -3.08
C ILE A 24 23.94 6.66 -1.84
N ASN A 25 24.75 6.80 -0.78
CA ASN A 25 24.45 6.30 0.56
C ASN A 25 24.25 7.49 1.50
N THR A 26 23.04 7.62 2.06
CA THR A 26 22.66 8.70 2.98
C THR A 26 22.47 8.23 4.43
N VAL A 27 22.89 7.00 4.75
CA VAL A 27 22.83 6.45 6.11
C VAL A 27 23.66 7.31 7.05
N LYS A 28 23.04 7.76 8.13
CA LYS A 28 23.68 8.51 9.21
C LYS A 28 22.91 8.35 10.50
N GLN A 29 23.59 8.51 11.63
CA GLN A 29 22.93 8.62 12.93
C GLN A 29 22.08 9.89 12.96
N ARG A 30 20.85 9.75 13.46
CA ARG A 30 19.91 10.85 13.65
C ARG A 30 19.23 10.69 15.01
N ASP A 31 18.78 11.79 15.58
CA ASP A 31 17.82 11.73 16.68
C ASP A 31 16.41 11.45 16.14
N TYR A 32 15.47 11.23 17.06
CA TYR A 32 14.09 10.93 16.71
C TYR A 32 13.47 12.04 15.84
N VAL A 33 13.73 13.31 16.16
CA VAL A 33 13.22 14.45 15.38
C VAL A 33 13.75 14.40 13.94
N GLY A 34 15.05 14.15 13.76
CA GLY A 34 15.65 14.04 12.44
C GLY A 34 15.16 12.85 11.62
N THR A 35 14.52 11.83 12.23
CA THR A 35 13.83 10.78 11.47
C THR A 35 12.52 11.26 10.85
N THR A 36 11.86 12.24 11.46
CA THR A 36 10.62 12.83 10.93
C THR A 36 10.85 13.69 9.68
N GLU A 37 12.10 14.11 9.46
CA GLU A 37 12.54 14.87 8.27
C GLU A 37 13.06 13.95 7.14
N LEU A 38 12.93 12.63 7.26
CA LEU A 38 13.34 11.70 6.20
C LEU A 38 12.47 11.79 4.93
N PRO A 39 11.13 11.95 5.00
CA PRO A 39 10.32 12.12 3.80
C PRO A 39 10.81 13.29 2.95
N ILE A 40 10.74 13.15 1.62
CA ILE A 40 11.16 14.20 0.70
C ILE A 40 10.30 15.44 0.95
N ASN A 41 10.94 16.59 1.19
CA ASN A 41 10.25 17.86 1.34
C ASN A 41 9.33 18.11 0.13
N GLY A 42 8.03 18.25 0.41
CA GLY A 42 6.99 18.46 -0.59
C GLY A 42 6.38 17.20 -1.21
N ALA A 43 6.85 15.99 -0.85
CA ALA A 43 6.25 14.73 -1.33
C ALA A 43 4.85 14.45 -0.76
N ALA A 44 4.49 15.09 0.35
CA ALA A 44 3.17 14.96 0.99
C ALA A 44 2.40 16.28 1.03
N ASN A 45 2.61 17.15 0.03
CA ASN A 45 1.83 18.38 -0.06
C ASN A 45 0.37 18.07 -0.41
N LEU A 46 -0.55 18.64 0.36
CA LEU A 46 -1.96 18.61 0.02
C LEU A 46 -2.17 19.35 -1.31
N GLY A 47 -2.81 18.69 -2.26
CA GLY A 47 -3.11 19.26 -3.58
C GLY A 47 -4.40 18.69 -4.14
N ALA A 48 -4.98 19.39 -5.10
CA ALA A 48 -6.17 18.94 -5.85
C ALA A 48 -5.82 17.97 -7.00
N GLY A 49 -4.65 17.32 -6.92
CA GLY A 49 -4.22 16.36 -7.95
C GLY A 49 -5.15 15.16 -8.02
N SER A 50 -5.34 14.63 -9.23
CA SER A 50 -6.13 13.40 -9.42
C SER A 50 -5.27 12.20 -9.07
N ASN A 51 -5.34 11.79 -7.81
CA ASN A 51 -4.60 10.67 -7.25
C ASN A 51 -5.47 9.41 -7.20
N VAL A 52 -4.92 8.28 -7.65
CA VAL A 52 -5.54 6.96 -7.56
C VAL A 52 -4.57 6.01 -6.89
N PHE A 53 -5.02 5.40 -5.79
CA PHE A 53 -4.32 4.33 -5.07
C PHE A 53 -4.98 3.00 -5.40
N ARG A 54 -4.18 1.95 -5.62
CA ARG A 54 -4.67 0.57 -5.70
C ARG A 54 -3.66 -0.35 -5.03
N VAL A 55 -4.16 -1.43 -4.44
CA VAL A 55 -3.31 -2.40 -3.73
C VAL A 55 -3.54 -3.82 -4.20
N SER A 56 -2.47 -4.62 -4.22
CA SER A 56 -2.54 -6.08 -4.31
C SER A 56 -1.72 -6.71 -3.19
N VAL A 57 -1.79 -8.03 -3.07
CA VAL A 57 -0.99 -8.80 -2.12
C VAL A 57 -0.54 -10.09 -2.77
N GLN A 58 0.70 -10.50 -2.56
CA GLN A 58 1.25 -11.74 -3.11
C GLN A 58 2.14 -12.44 -2.10
N ARG A 59 2.28 -13.77 -2.24
CA ARG A 59 3.40 -14.46 -1.60
C ARG A 59 4.67 -14.25 -2.42
N PRO A 60 5.85 -14.14 -1.78
CA PRO A 60 7.09 -13.98 -2.51
C PRO A 60 7.36 -15.22 -3.38
N ASP A 61 7.71 -14.97 -4.65
CA ASP A 61 8.26 -15.96 -5.57
C ASP A 61 9.44 -15.36 -6.33
N SER A 62 10.28 -16.21 -6.93
CA SER A 62 11.55 -15.79 -7.57
C SER A 62 11.39 -14.83 -8.75
N SER A 63 10.19 -14.71 -9.31
CA SER A 63 9.89 -13.93 -10.51
C SER A 63 8.87 -12.82 -10.28
N LEU A 64 8.28 -12.73 -9.08
CA LEU A 64 7.27 -11.73 -8.74
C LEU A 64 7.74 -10.30 -9.04
N PHE A 65 8.95 -9.94 -8.58
CA PHE A 65 9.48 -8.59 -8.75
C PHE A 65 9.75 -8.24 -10.22
N ILE A 66 10.22 -9.19 -11.02
CA ILE A 66 10.48 -9.00 -12.45
C ILE A 66 9.14 -8.76 -13.16
N ARG A 67 8.14 -9.61 -12.94
CA ARG A 67 6.81 -9.44 -13.55
C ARG A 67 6.14 -8.13 -13.15
N LEU A 68 6.26 -7.74 -11.88
CA LEU A 68 5.74 -6.47 -11.38
C LEU A 68 6.40 -5.28 -12.07
N HIS A 69 7.72 -5.30 -12.14
CA HIS A 69 8.51 -4.27 -12.79
C HIS A 69 8.18 -4.15 -14.27
N ASP A 70 8.18 -5.26 -15.02
CA ASP A 70 7.96 -5.26 -16.47
C ASP A 70 6.56 -4.73 -16.80
N MET A 71 5.53 -5.22 -16.13
CA MET A 71 4.16 -4.72 -16.27
C MET A 71 4.05 -3.23 -15.98
N TRP A 72 4.62 -2.77 -14.86
CA TRP A 72 4.58 -1.38 -14.45
C TRP A 72 5.34 -0.48 -15.43
N ASN A 73 6.53 -0.93 -15.87
CA ASN A 73 7.38 -0.19 -16.79
C ASN A 73 6.76 -0.09 -18.19
N ASP A 74 6.19 -1.18 -18.71
CA ASP A 74 5.50 -1.17 -20.01
C ASP A 74 4.30 -0.21 -20.00
N TRP A 75 3.56 -0.16 -18.88
CA TRP A 75 2.49 0.82 -18.71
C TRP A 75 3.03 2.25 -18.63
N ALA A 76 4.09 2.48 -17.85
CA ALA A 76 4.74 3.77 -17.71
C ALA A 76 5.20 4.32 -19.08
N GLU A 77 5.89 3.49 -19.85
CA GLU A 77 6.41 3.81 -21.18
C GLU A 77 5.30 4.17 -22.18
N SER A 78 4.20 3.42 -22.16
CA SER A 78 3.05 3.66 -23.05
C SER A 78 2.18 4.88 -22.67
N HIS A 79 2.32 5.41 -21.44
CA HIS A 79 1.51 6.52 -20.93
C HIS A 79 2.34 7.76 -20.59
N LYS A 80 3.57 7.87 -21.13
CA LYS A 80 4.44 9.04 -20.94
C LYS A 80 3.72 10.35 -21.24
N GLY A 81 3.86 11.31 -20.32
CA GLY A 81 3.22 12.63 -20.40
C GLY A 81 1.78 12.68 -19.88
N LYS A 82 1.14 11.53 -19.57
CA LYS A 82 -0.21 11.48 -19.01
C LYS A 82 -0.24 11.50 -17.47
N TYR A 83 0.89 11.32 -16.80
CA TYR A 83 0.99 11.29 -15.33
C TYR A 83 2.08 12.24 -14.82
N GLY A 84 1.87 12.79 -13.62
CA GLY A 84 2.87 13.53 -12.86
C GLY A 84 3.66 12.64 -11.91
N LEU A 85 3.01 11.62 -11.34
CA LEU A 85 3.63 10.59 -10.50
C LEU A 85 3.07 9.23 -10.89
N LEU A 86 3.95 8.24 -10.95
CA LEU A 86 3.60 6.84 -11.06
C LEU A 86 4.53 6.06 -10.14
N GLU A 87 3.97 5.26 -9.25
CA GLU A 87 4.72 4.53 -8.23
C GLU A 87 4.30 3.06 -8.18
N LEU A 88 5.31 2.21 -7.97
CA LEU A 88 5.20 0.81 -7.62
C LEU A 88 5.84 0.63 -6.24
N GLY A 89 5.00 0.51 -5.22
CA GLY A 89 5.39 0.29 -3.84
C GLY A 89 5.48 -1.20 -3.52
N ILE A 90 6.60 -1.63 -2.96
CA ILE A 90 6.80 -2.99 -2.45
C ILE A 90 6.91 -2.91 -0.93
N GLN A 91 5.95 -3.51 -0.23
CA GLN A 91 5.84 -3.46 1.22
C GLN A 91 5.85 -4.89 1.80
N PRO A 92 7.03 -5.42 2.17
CA PRO A 92 7.14 -6.77 2.72
C PRO A 92 6.48 -6.90 4.09
N VAL A 93 5.70 -7.96 4.28
CA VAL A 93 5.14 -8.36 5.57
C VAL A 93 5.88 -9.61 6.05
N PRO A 94 6.91 -9.46 6.91
CA PRO A 94 7.68 -10.60 7.39
C PRO A 94 6.87 -11.44 8.38
N LYS A 95 7.20 -12.73 8.49
CA LYS A 95 6.57 -13.64 9.46
C LYS A 95 6.63 -13.12 10.90
N LEU A 96 7.75 -12.48 11.28
CA LEU A 96 7.88 -11.89 12.61
C LEU A 96 6.79 -10.85 12.90
N LEU A 97 6.39 -10.07 11.89
CA LEU A 97 5.31 -9.08 12.04
C LEU A 97 3.95 -9.76 12.19
N THR A 98 3.67 -10.80 11.40
CA THR A 98 2.40 -11.55 11.52
C THR A 98 2.29 -12.27 12.87
N ASP A 99 3.39 -12.89 13.32
CA ASP A 99 3.47 -13.58 14.60
C ASP A 99 3.28 -12.60 15.78
N ALA A 100 3.98 -11.46 15.75
CA ALA A 100 3.84 -10.43 16.76
C ALA A 100 2.42 -9.85 16.80
N SER A 101 1.85 -9.55 15.63
CA SER A 101 0.48 -9.02 15.52
C SER A 101 -0.52 -9.97 16.16
N ASN A 102 -0.48 -11.26 15.81
CA ASN A 102 -1.46 -12.24 16.28
C ASN A 102 -1.30 -12.60 17.76
N LYS A 103 -0.07 -12.58 18.29
CA LYS A 103 0.20 -12.84 19.70
C LYS A 103 -0.28 -11.70 20.60
N TYR A 104 -0.27 -10.47 20.11
CA TYR A 104 -0.62 -9.30 20.90
C TYR A 104 -2.15 -9.16 21.05
N LEU A 105 -2.66 -9.44 22.26
CA LEU A 105 -4.05 -9.18 22.67
C LEU A 105 -5.12 -9.74 21.70
N GLY A 106 -4.85 -10.87 21.04
CA GLY A 106 -5.80 -11.52 20.13
C GLY A 106 -5.81 -10.96 18.70
N GLY A 107 -4.76 -10.24 18.29
CA GLY A 107 -4.60 -9.78 16.92
C GLY A 107 -5.23 -8.43 16.61
N ASN A 108 -5.09 -8.01 15.36
CA ASN A 108 -5.72 -6.82 14.80
C ASN A 108 -6.95 -7.16 13.94
N ALA A 109 -7.55 -6.15 13.31
CA ALA A 109 -8.71 -6.34 12.42
C ALA A 109 -8.43 -7.29 11.24
N MET A 110 -7.22 -7.26 10.67
CA MET A 110 -6.83 -8.12 9.56
C MET A 110 -6.79 -9.59 9.95
N GLN A 111 -6.52 -9.90 11.23
CA GLN A 111 -6.24 -11.26 11.70
C GLN A 111 -5.17 -11.89 10.79
N MET A 112 -3.98 -11.30 10.83
CA MET A 112 -2.91 -11.48 9.84
C MET A 112 -2.65 -12.98 9.57
N PRO A 113 -2.84 -13.47 8.33
CA PRO A 113 -2.45 -14.82 7.97
C PRO A 113 -0.95 -15.06 8.16
N ASP A 114 -0.52 -16.33 8.19
CA ASP A 114 0.89 -16.64 8.34
C ASP A 114 1.73 -16.11 7.16
N GLY A 115 2.72 -15.29 7.49
CA GLY A 115 3.67 -14.71 6.55
C GLY A 115 4.72 -15.71 6.04
N PRO A 116 5.61 -15.29 5.12
CA PRO A 116 5.69 -13.96 4.55
C PRO A 116 4.70 -13.75 3.39
N TYR A 117 4.32 -12.49 3.20
CA TYR A 117 3.67 -11.98 1.99
C TYR A 117 4.11 -10.54 1.75
N ILE A 118 3.72 -9.97 0.62
CA ILE A 118 4.12 -8.64 0.17
C ILE A 118 2.85 -7.90 -0.22
N TRP A 119 2.61 -6.74 0.39
CA TRP A 119 1.67 -5.78 -0.16
C TRP A 119 2.33 -5.02 -1.30
N ILE A 120 1.57 -4.84 -2.37
CA ILE A 120 2.01 -4.18 -3.59
C ILE A 120 1.09 -2.97 -3.75
N GLU A 121 1.68 -1.80 -3.62
CA GLU A 121 1.00 -0.52 -3.76
C GLU A 121 1.22 0.02 -5.18
N PHE A 122 0.17 0.57 -5.76
CA PHE A 122 0.20 1.29 -7.02
C PHE A 122 -0.41 2.67 -6.77
N LEU A 123 0.36 3.71 -7.09
CA LEU A 123 -0.09 5.09 -7.02
C LEU A 123 0.07 5.76 -8.37
N LEU A 124 -0.99 6.42 -8.80
CA LEU A 124 -1.01 7.29 -9.97
C LEU A 124 -1.43 8.69 -9.54
N SER A 125 -0.64 9.70 -9.89
CA SER A 125 -1.09 11.08 -9.95
C SER A 125 -1.17 11.50 -11.41
N ALA A 126 -2.38 11.74 -11.92
CA ALA A 126 -2.58 12.12 -13.31
C ALA A 126 -2.01 13.53 -13.61
N SER A 127 -1.65 13.76 -14.87
CA SER A 127 -1.24 15.09 -15.34
C SER A 127 -2.42 16.06 -15.24
N PRO A 128 -2.23 17.30 -14.73
CA PRO A 128 -3.30 18.29 -14.64
C PRO A 128 -3.74 18.85 -16.01
N PHE A 129 -3.07 18.44 -17.10
CA PHE A 129 -3.34 18.91 -18.46
C PHE A 129 -4.25 17.99 -19.27
N LEU A 130 -4.74 16.89 -18.67
CA LEU A 130 -5.67 15.99 -19.34
C LEU A 130 -7.08 16.57 -19.37
N SER A 131 -7.82 16.26 -20.44
CA SER A 131 -9.28 16.43 -20.42
C SER A 131 -9.95 15.39 -19.52
N ASP A 132 -11.21 15.61 -19.16
CA ASP A 132 -11.99 14.67 -18.35
C ASP A 132 -12.06 13.27 -19.00
N ASP A 133 -12.28 13.19 -20.31
CA ASP A 133 -12.33 11.91 -21.04
C ASP A 133 -10.97 11.17 -20.99
N GLN A 134 -9.87 11.91 -21.16
CA GLN A 134 -8.52 11.34 -21.06
C GLN A 134 -8.21 10.87 -19.65
N LEU A 135 -8.73 11.56 -18.63
CA LEU A 135 -8.56 11.18 -17.24
C LEU A 135 -9.31 9.88 -16.92
N VAL A 136 -10.54 9.75 -17.41
CA VAL A 136 -11.33 8.50 -17.28
C VAL A 136 -10.61 7.34 -17.95
N GLU A 137 -10.15 7.51 -19.19
CA GLU A 137 -9.41 6.49 -19.94
C GLU A 137 -8.11 6.09 -19.20
N LEU A 138 -7.37 7.06 -18.67
CA LEU A 138 -6.14 6.81 -17.93
C LEU A 138 -6.40 6.01 -16.66
N HIS A 139 -7.42 6.36 -15.89
CA HIS A 139 -7.78 5.66 -14.66
C HIS A 139 -8.25 4.23 -14.92
N GLU A 140 -9.02 4.01 -16.00
CA GLU A 140 -9.45 2.68 -16.40
C GLU A 140 -8.26 1.82 -16.85
N SER A 141 -7.37 2.38 -17.69
CA SER A 141 -6.13 1.72 -18.12
C SER A 141 -5.24 1.36 -16.91
N PHE A 142 -5.08 2.29 -15.96
CA PHE A 142 -4.31 2.05 -14.74
C PHE A 142 -4.94 0.94 -13.89
N LYS A 143 -6.26 0.98 -13.68
CA LYS A 143 -6.99 -0.09 -13.00
C LYS A 143 -6.71 -1.45 -13.65
N ASN A 144 -6.85 -1.54 -14.98
CA ASN A 144 -6.64 -2.78 -15.72
C ASN A 144 -5.22 -3.33 -15.55
N MET A 145 -4.20 -2.45 -15.55
CA MET A 145 -2.82 -2.84 -15.25
C MET A 145 -2.69 -3.44 -13.85
N THR A 146 -3.24 -2.80 -12.81
CA THR A 146 -3.12 -3.31 -11.43
C THR A 146 -3.85 -4.64 -11.21
N GLU A 147 -4.88 -4.93 -11.99
CA GLU A 147 -5.66 -6.18 -11.91
C GLU A 147 -4.95 -7.39 -12.56
N PHE A 148 -3.82 -7.16 -13.24
CA PHE A 148 -2.95 -8.23 -13.76
C PHE A 148 -2.53 -9.21 -12.67
N ILE A 149 -2.26 -8.72 -11.46
CA ILE A 149 -1.81 -9.53 -10.32
C ILE A 149 -2.94 -9.70 -9.33
N LYS A 150 -3.74 -10.75 -9.57
CA LYS A 150 -4.87 -11.09 -8.69
C LYS A 150 -4.35 -11.58 -7.34
N PRO A 151 -4.83 -10.99 -6.22
CA PRO A 151 -4.42 -11.42 -4.89
C PRO A 151 -4.84 -12.88 -4.66
N PRO A 152 -3.99 -13.72 -4.05
CA PRO A 152 -4.36 -15.07 -3.69
C PRO A 152 -5.44 -15.04 -2.61
N LYS A 153 -6.31 -16.05 -2.60
CA LYS A 153 -7.36 -16.17 -1.58
C LYS A 153 -6.74 -16.21 -0.19
N GLY A 154 -7.37 -15.50 0.75
CA GLY A 154 -7.03 -15.57 2.18
C GLY A 154 -5.89 -14.64 2.62
N LEU A 155 -5.33 -13.80 1.73
CA LEU A 155 -4.44 -12.72 2.14
C LEU A 155 -5.19 -11.38 2.21
N PRO A 156 -4.94 -10.54 3.22
CA PRO A 156 -5.60 -9.25 3.36
C PRO A 156 -4.98 -8.21 2.43
N LEU A 157 -5.83 -7.37 1.81
CA LEU A 157 -5.41 -6.14 1.16
C LEU A 157 -5.11 -5.06 2.21
N PHE A 158 -4.18 -4.15 1.95
CA PHE A 158 -3.89 -3.08 2.91
C PHE A 158 -4.81 -1.89 2.68
N VAL A 159 -5.62 -1.53 3.68
CA VAL A 159 -6.67 -0.51 3.55
C VAL A 159 -6.16 0.88 3.19
N ASN A 160 -4.94 1.24 3.60
CA ASN A 160 -4.42 2.58 3.35
C ASN A 160 -4.17 2.86 1.86
N ASP A 161 -3.89 1.82 1.08
CA ASP A 161 -3.40 1.95 -0.30
C ASP A 161 -4.45 1.47 -1.32
N ALA A 162 -5.67 1.22 -0.85
CA ALA A 162 -6.72 0.64 -1.66
C ALA A 162 -7.57 1.68 -2.37
N ALA A 163 -8.12 1.30 -3.52
CA ALA A 163 -9.17 2.05 -4.17
C ALA A 163 -10.54 1.77 -3.54
N LYS A 164 -11.46 2.72 -3.74
CA LYS A 164 -12.86 2.65 -3.30
C LYS A 164 -13.60 1.40 -3.80
N ASP A 165 -13.26 0.92 -5.00
CA ASP A 165 -13.87 -0.26 -5.62
C ASP A 165 -13.24 -1.59 -5.15
N GLN A 166 -12.18 -1.55 -4.33
CA GLN A 166 -11.59 -2.76 -3.75
C GLN A 166 -12.29 -3.07 -2.43
N GLU A 167 -12.89 -4.25 -2.27
CA GLU A 167 -13.58 -4.64 -1.03
C GLU A 167 -12.62 -5.06 0.09
N VAL A 168 -11.71 -4.18 0.49
CA VAL A 168 -10.57 -4.49 1.38
C VAL A 168 -11.01 -5.13 2.69
N LEU A 169 -12.00 -4.57 3.36
CA LEU A 169 -12.44 -5.06 4.67
C LEU A 169 -12.95 -6.50 4.60
N ARG A 170 -13.49 -6.94 3.46
CA ARG A 170 -13.94 -8.34 3.27
C ARG A 170 -12.78 -9.33 3.24
N THR A 171 -11.57 -8.88 2.93
CA THR A 171 -10.36 -9.72 2.94
C THR A 171 -9.83 -9.99 4.34
N TYR A 172 -10.36 -9.30 5.36
CA TYR A 172 -9.87 -9.40 6.73
C TYR A 172 -10.49 -10.60 7.45
N GLY A 173 -9.67 -11.40 8.14
CA GLY A 173 -10.18 -12.51 8.96
C GLY A 173 -11.11 -12.03 10.08
N GLY A 174 -10.95 -10.78 10.54
CA GLY A 174 -11.81 -10.14 11.54
C GLY A 174 -13.12 -9.56 11.01
N PHE A 175 -13.45 -9.67 9.71
CA PHE A 175 -14.59 -8.97 9.09
C PHE A 175 -15.91 -9.16 9.85
N LYS A 176 -16.27 -10.40 10.21
CA LYS A 176 -17.52 -10.68 10.96
C LYS A 176 -17.55 -10.03 12.35
N LYS A 177 -16.39 -9.88 13.00
CA LYS A 177 -16.28 -9.16 14.28
C LYS A 177 -16.47 -7.66 14.06
N LEU A 178 -15.89 -7.09 13.01
CA LEU A 178 -16.10 -5.69 12.64
C LEU A 178 -17.57 -5.38 12.35
N GLN A 179 -18.27 -6.26 11.62
CA GLN A 179 -19.72 -6.12 11.38
C GLN A 179 -20.52 -6.04 12.70
N LYS A 180 -20.19 -6.88 13.69
CA LYS A 180 -20.84 -6.86 15.02
C LYS A 180 -20.52 -5.57 15.79
N ILE A 181 -19.28 -5.11 15.73
CA ILE A 181 -18.84 -3.85 16.37
C ILE A 181 -19.57 -2.67 15.74
N LYS A 182 -19.64 -2.60 14.41
CA LYS A 182 -20.38 -1.57 13.67
C LYS A 182 -21.84 -1.50 14.13
N LYS A 183 -22.55 -2.64 14.15
CA LYS A 183 -23.95 -2.71 14.60
C LYS A 183 -24.14 -2.25 16.05
N LYS A 184 -23.16 -2.47 16.92
CA LYS A 184 -23.23 -2.09 18.33
C LYS A 184 -22.96 -0.60 18.55
N TYR A 185 -21.97 -0.04 17.86
CA TYR A 185 -21.44 1.30 18.16
C TYR A 185 -21.80 2.38 17.14
N ASP A 186 -22.21 2.00 15.93
CA ASP A 186 -22.69 2.91 14.90
C ASP A 186 -23.88 2.28 14.13
N PRO A 187 -25.00 2.00 14.83
CA PRO A 187 -26.17 1.34 14.24
C PRO A 187 -26.83 2.17 13.14
N ASP A 188 -26.76 3.50 13.23
CA ASP A 188 -27.42 4.42 12.29
C ASP A 188 -26.51 4.84 11.11
N GLY A 189 -25.28 4.34 11.08
CA GLY A 189 -24.33 4.61 10.00
C GLY A 189 -23.80 6.03 9.98
N PHE A 190 -23.73 6.72 11.12
CA PHE A 190 -23.18 8.07 11.21
C PHE A 190 -21.79 8.13 10.60
N PHE A 191 -20.86 7.26 11.01
CA PHE A 191 -19.49 7.31 10.49
C PHE A 191 -19.41 6.94 9.02
N THR A 192 -20.14 5.91 8.59
CA THR A 192 -20.18 5.52 7.17
C THR A 192 -20.68 6.66 6.27
N LYS A 193 -21.67 7.43 6.73
CA LYS A 193 -22.22 8.59 6.00
C LYS A 193 -21.24 9.78 5.97
N GLN A 194 -20.44 9.97 7.03
CA GLN A 194 -19.59 11.16 7.18
C GLN A 194 -18.17 10.98 6.64
N THR A 195 -17.56 9.80 6.83
CA THR A 195 -16.14 9.61 6.50
C THR A 195 -15.92 9.18 5.07
N VAL A 196 -16.96 8.66 4.40
CA VAL A 196 -16.89 7.88 3.14
C VAL A 196 -15.86 6.74 3.21
N GLY A 197 -15.96 5.70 2.39
CA GLY A 197 -14.99 4.59 2.38
C GLY A 197 -15.62 3.20 2.32
N TRP A 198 -14.85 2.19 2.71
CA TRP A 198 -15.26 0.79 2.58
C TRP A 198 -16.39 0.42 3.53
N SER A 199 -17.42 -0.21 2.97
CA SER A 199 -18.56 -0.67 3.74
C SER A 199 -18.25 -1.98 4.49
N LEU A 200 -18.79 -2.08 5.70
CA LEU A 200 -18.88 -3.34 6.46
C LEU A 200 -20.22 -4.05 6.22
N GLU A 201 -21.10 -3.47 5.42
CA GLU A 201 -22.41 -4.04 5.09
C GLU A 201 -22.27 -5.02 3.91
N ASP A 202 -23.18 -5.97 3.82
CA ASP A 202 -23.22 -6.86 2.66
C ASP A 202 -23.73 -6.07 1.44
N ALA A 203 -23.23 -6.37 0.24
CA ALA A 203 -23.76 -5.75 -0.97
C ALA A 203 -25.14 -6.39 -1.23
N ASP A 204 -26.19 -5.56 -1.24
CA ASP A 204 -27.54 -5.97 -1.63
C ASP A 204 -27.61 -6.32 -3.13
#